data_AF-A0A7S3J8C4-F1
#
_entry.id   AF-A0A7S3J8C4-F1
#
_cell.length_a   1.000
_cell.length_b   1.000
_cell.length_c   1.000
_cell.angle_alpha   90.00
_cell.angle_beta   90.00
_cell.angle_gamma   90.00
#
_symmetry.space_group_name_H-M   'P 1'
#
loop_
_entity.id
_entity.type
_entity.pdbx_description
1 polymer ?
#
loop_
_entity_poly.entity_id
_entity_poly.type
_entity_poly.pdbx_seq_one_letter_code
_entity_poly.pdbx_strand_id
1 'polypeptide(L)'
;MIALSTHAIFEGIAVGVVDETKDLWTLVIAIGMHKWCEAMSLGISMSKNFKDENRTVYVLLLIFALATPIGVSIGMCVAGSSELTNIIFFSLTAGTFTYIACSEVIVEEFSTPEYKWFKMLFFLIGAGVIC
;
A
#
# COMPACT_ATOMS: atom_id res chain seq x y z
N MET A 1 -6.27 -5.88 5.29
CA MET A 1 -6.03 -4.70 6.18
C MET A 1 -4.70 -4.80 6.90
N ILE A 2 -4.42 -5.86 7.67
CA ILE A 2 -3.15 -5.97 8.42
C ILE A 2 -1.94 -5.86 7.49
N ALA A 3 -1.94 -6.57 6.36
CA ALA A 3 -0.86 -6.49 5.38
C ALA A 3 -0.74 -5.08 4.78
N LEU A 4 -1.83 -4.50 4.29
CA LEU A 4 -1.88 -3.12 3.76
C LEU A 4 -1.41 -2.06 4.78
N SER A 5 -1.84 -2.13 6.04
CA SER A 5 -1.36 -1.22 7.09
C SER A 5 0.13 -1.42 7.38
N THR A 6 0.60 -2.66 7.39
CA THR A 6 2.03 -2.97 7.59
C THR A 6 2.88 -2.43 6.43
N HIS A 7 2.42 -2.63 5.19
CA HIS A 7 3.03 -2.06 4.00
C HIS A 7 3.09 -0.52 4.09
N ALA A 8 1.98 0.13 4.44
CA ALA A 8 1.91 1.57 4.59
C ALA A 8 2.86 2.11 5.68
N ILE A 9 3.11 1.35 6.76
CA ILE A 9 4.13 1.70 7.75
C ILE A 9 5.53 1.62 7.14
N PHE A 10 5.88 0.53 6.46
CA PHE A 10 7.21 0.37 5.85
C PHE A 10 7.47 1.38 4.74
N GLU A 11 6.48 1.66 3.91
CA GLU A 11 6.49 2.72 2.90
C GLU A 11 6.73 4.09 3.56
N GLY A 12 6.03 4.39 4.65
CA GLY A 12 6.26 5.61 5.42
C GLY A 12 7.67 5.69 5.99
N ILE A 13 8.21 4.60 6.54
CA ILE A 13 9.59 4.55 7.02
C ILE A 13 10.57 4.82 5.88
N ALA A 14 10.35 4.21 4.72
CA ALA A 14 11.16 4.41 3.52
C ALA A 14 11.19 5.89 3.08
N VAL A 15 10.07 6.60 3.18
CA VAL A 15 10.01 8.07 2.97
C VAL A 15 10.80 8.82 4.04
N GLY A 16 10.66 8.44 5.30
CA GLY A 16 11.28 9.15 6.43
C GLY A 16 12.82 9.00 6.52
N VAL A 17 13.40 7.96 5.91
CA VAL A 17 14.86 7.73 5.90
C VAL A 17 15.59 8.33 4.70
N VAL A 18 14.87 8.91 3.73
CA VAL A 18 15.46 9.49 2.53
C VAL A 18 16.03 10.87 2.85
N ASP A 19 17.35 11.02 2.67
CA ASP A 19 18.05 12.29 2.92
C ASP A 19 18.04 13.23 1.71
N GLU A 20 18.14 12.69 0.49
CA GLU A 20 18.22 13.49 -0.74
C GLU A 20 16.84 14.01 -1.16
N THR A 21 16.71 15.32 -1.34
CA THR A 21 15.41 15.96 -1.61
C THR A 21 14.79 15.50 -2.94
N LYS A 22 15.63 15.19 -3.94
CA LYS A 22 15.17 14.66 -5.23
C LYS A 22 14.56 13.27 -5.11
N ASP A 23 15.20 12.41 -4.32
CA ASP A 23 14.73 11.04 -4.10
C ASP A 23 13.44 11.05 -3.26
N LEU A 24 13.34 11.96 -2.30
CA LEU A 24 12.13 12.19 -1.52
C LEU A 24 10.94 12.54 -2.42
N TRP A 25 11.10 13.53 -3.30
CA TRP A 25 10.03 13.92 -4.23
C TRP A 25 9.66 12.79 -5.19
N THR A 26 10.65 12.04 -5.65
CA THR A 26 10.43 10.87 -6.51
C THR A 26 9.56 9.83 -5.80
N LEU A 27 9.88 9.54 -4.54
CA LEU A 27 9.15 8.56 -3.73
C LEU A 27 7.74 9.04 -3.37
N VAL A 28 7.58 10.31 -3.00
CA VAL A 28 6.26 10.91 -2.69
C VAL A 28 5.34 10.90 -3.92
N ILE A 29 5.86 11.24 -5.10
CA ILE A 29 5.07 11.18 -6.35
C ILE A 29 4.70 9.73 -6.66
N ALA A 30 5.66 8.81 -6.57
CA ALA A 30 5.42 7.39 -6.80
C ALA A 30 4.32 6.84 -5.86
N ILE A 31 4.38 7.18 -4.57
CA ILE A 31 3.35 6.86 -3.57
C ILE A 31 2.02 7.48 -3.95
N GLY A 32 1.99 8.78 -4.26
CA GLY A 32 0.78 9.49 -4.67
C GLY A 32 0.07 8.84 -5.85
N MET A 33 0.81 8.24 -6.78
CA MET A 33 0.24 7.55 -7.95
C MET A 33 -0.52 6.27 -7.60
N HIS A 34 -0.20 5.58 -6.51
CA HIS A 34 -0.85 4.32 -6.14
C HIS A 34 -1.59 4.35 -4.79
N LYS A 35 -1.37 5.34 -3.93
CA LYS A 35 -1.98 5.37 -2.59
C LYS A 35 -3.50 5.46 -2.60
N TRP A 36 -4.05 6.18 -3.58
CA TRP A 36 -5.49 6.28 -3.78
C TRP A 36 -6.09 4.95 -4.27
N CYS A 37 -5.37 4.19 -5.12
CA CYS A 37 -5.78 2.86 -5.56
C CYS A 37 -5.86 1.91 -4.37
N GLU A 38 -4.84 1.92 -3.49
CA GLU A 38 -4.82 1.10 -2.28
C GLU A 38 -6.00 1.42 -1.36
N ALA A 39 -6.22 2.70 -1.09
CA ALA A 39 -7.31 3.16 -0.23
C ALA A 39 -8.69 2.80 -0.83
N MET A 40 -8.86 2.95 -2.14
CA MET A 40 -10.10 2.58 -2.84
C MET A 40 -10.36 1.08 -2.77
N SER A 41 -9.34 0.26 -3.05
CA SER A 41 -9.44 -1.21 -2.98
C SER A 41 -9.82 -1.66 -1.57
N LEU A 42 -9.16 -1.10 -0.55
CA LEU A 42 -9.46 -1.38 0.85
C LEU A 42 -10.90 -0.95 1.21
N GLY A 43 -11.33 0.24 0.80
CA GLY A 43 -12.68 0.73 1.05
C GLY A 43 -13.77 -0.16 0.43
N ILE A 44 -13.57 -0.61 -0.81
CA ILE A 44 -14.47 -1.53 -1.49
C ILE A 44 -14.51 -2.89 -0.77
N SER A 45 -13.35 -3.44 -0.41
CA SER A 45 -13.24 -4.71 0.33
C SER A 45 -13.96 -4.62 1.67
N MET A 46 -13.73 -3.55 2.44
CA MET A 46 -14.39 -3.35 3.74
C MET A 46 -15.91 -3.20 3.58
N SER A 47 -16.38 -2.45 2.58
CA SER A 47 -17.82 -2.29 2.32
C SER A 47 -18.50 -3.61 1.91
N LYS A 48 -17.79 -4.51 1.21
CA LYS A 48 -18.29 -5.85 0.86
C LYS A 48 -18.36 -6.78 2.08
N ASN A 49 -17.34 -6.75 2.94
CA ASN A 49 -17.17 -7.69 4.06
C ASN A 49 -17.90 -7.26 5.34
N PHE A 50 -18.04 -5.96 5.61
CA PHE A 50 -18.65 -5.39 6.83
C PHE A 50 -19.95 -4.65 6.52
N LYS A 51 -20.93 -5.37 5.95
CA LYS A 51 -22.26 -4.82 5.64
C LYS A 51 -22.94 -4.37 6.95
N ASP A 52 -23.45 -3.14 6.95
CA ASP A 52 -24.13 -2.46 8.07
C ASP A 52 -23.24 -2.03 9.26
N GLU A 53 -21.92 -2.20 9.19
CA GLU A 53 -20.96 -1.76 10.23
C GLU A 53 -20.15 -0.53 9.81
N ASN A 54 -20.82 0.54 9.38
CA ASN A 54 -20.16 1.76 8.87
C ASN A 54 -19.13 2.34 9.84
N ARG A 55 -19.40 2.31 11.16
CA ARG A 55 -18.46 2.79 12.18
C ARG A 55 -17.16 1.98 12.18
N THR A 56 -17.24 0.66 12.06
CA THR A 56 -16.07 -0.23 11.98
C THR A 56 -15.25 0.12 10.74
N VAL A 57 -15.89 0.24 9.57
CA VAL A 57 -15.21 0.60 8.31
C VAL A 57 -14.43 1.92 8.43
N TYR A 58 -15.05 2.98 8.98
CA TYR A 58 -14.37 4.26 9.16
C TYR A 58 -13.16 4.17 10.10
N VAL A 59 -13.28 3.43 11.21
CA VAL A 59 -12.16 3.23 12.15
C VAL A 59 -11.01 2.49 11.47
N LEU A 60 -11.28 1.43 10.70
CA LEU A 60 -10.25 0.67 9.99
C LEU A 60 -9.57 1.51 8.90
N LEU A 61 -10.33 2.33 8.18
CA LEU A 61 -9.77 3.27 7.19
C LEU A 61 -8.92 4.36 7.86
N LEU A 62 -9.32 4.86 9.04
CA LEU A 62 -8.50 5.80 9.81
C LEU A 62 -7.19 5.17 10.29
N ILE A 63 -7.21 3.91 10.75
CA ILE A 63 -6.00 3.17 11.12
C ILE A 63 -5.07 3.03 9.91
N PHE A 64 -5.61 2.69 8.74
CA PHE A 64 -4.83 2.64 7.50
C PHE A 64 -4.26 4.02 7.11
N ALA A 65 -5.04 5.09 7.22
CA ALA A 65 -4.60 6.44 6.90
C ALA A 65 -3.47 6.93 7.82
N LEU A 66 -3.49 6.56 9.10
CA LEU A 66 -2.46 6.92 10.08
C LEU A 66 -1.18 6.07 9.95
N ALA A 67 -1.24 4.92 9.28
CA ALA A 67 -0.10 4.02 9.12
C ALA A 67 1.10 4.70 8.43
N THR A 68 0.86 5.44 7.34
CA THR A 68 1.93 6.13 6.60
C THR A 68 2.55 7.28 7.42
N PRO A 69 1.80 8.23 8.02
CA PRO A 69 2.37 9.25 8.90
C PRO A 69 3.15 8.69 10.09
N ILE A 70 2.67 7.60 10.70
CA ILE A 70 3.38 6.91 11.78
C ILE A 70 4.69 6.34 11.25
N GLY A 71 4.65 5.66 10.09
CA GLY A 71 5.85 5.17 9.42
C GLY A 71 6.87 6.27 9.13
N VAL A 72 6.44 7.41 8.58
CA VAL A 72 7.31 8.57 8.32
C VAL A 72 7.96 9.07 9.61
N SER A 73 7.18 9.20 10.67
CA SER A 73 7.68 9.65 11.98
C SER A 73 8.75 8.69 12.52
N ILE A 74 8.54 7.38 12.37
CA ILE A 74 9.54 6.36 12.75
C ILE A 74 10.77 6.47 11.85
N GLY A 75 10.58 6.61 10.54
CA GLY A 75 11.66 6.77 9.56
C GLY A 75 12.56 7.95 9.87
N MET A 76 11.99 9.10 10.21
CA MET A 76 12.73 10.29 10.61
C MET A 76 13.56 10.07 11.89
N CYS A 77 13.06 9.27 12.85
CA CYS A 77 13.81 8.93 14.06
C CYS A 77 14.99 8.00 13.80
N VAL A 78 14.96 7.22 12.72
CA VAL A 78 16.04 6.30 12.32
C VAL A 78 16.81 6.81 11.09
N ALA A 79 16.56 8.04 10.66
CA ALA A 79 17.30 8.71 9.59
C ALA A 79 18.78 8.87 9.99
N GLY A 80 19.68 8.77 9.02
CA GLY A 80 21.13 8.72 9.26
C GLY A 80 21.65 7.37 9.81
N SER A 81 20.82 6.33 9.82
CA SER A 81 21.25 4.95 10.07
C SER A 81 22.03 4.36 8.87
N SER A 82 22.54 3.14 9.02
CA SER A 82 23.36 2.50 7.98
C SER A 82 22.59 2.30 6.67
N GLU A 83 23.29 2.31 5.54
CA GLU A 83 22.70 1.98 4.22
C GLU A 83 21.94 0.65 4.23
N LEU A 84 22.43 -0.33 5.00
CA LEU A 84 21.78 -1.63 5.20
C LEU A 84 20.36 -1.49 5.77
N THR A 85 20.14 -0.53 6.69
CA THR A 85 18.84 -0.26 7.30
C THR A 85 17.85 0.23 6.24
N ASN A 86 18.28 1.15 5.37
CA ASN A 86 17.46 1.63 4.26
C ASN A 86 17.09 0.48 3.32
N ILE A 87 18.08 -0.31 2.89
CA ILE A 87 17.87 -1.47 2.01
C ILE A 87 16.85 -2.44 2.62
N ILE A 88 16.92 -2.71 3.92
CA ILE A 88 15.96 -3.58 4.61
C ILE A 88 14.54 -3.01 4.53
N PHE A 89 14.33 -1.73 4.83
CA PHE A 89 13.00 -1.13 4.79
C PHE A 89 12.43 -1.04 3.37
N PHE A 90 13.24 -0.69 2.38
CA PHE A 90 12.83 -0.72 0.97
C PHE A 90 12.47 -2.15 0.53
N SER A 91 13.26 -3.15 0.92
CA SER A 91 13.00 -4.56 0.60
C SER A 91 11.71 -5.07 1.26
N LEU A 92 11.46 -4.70 2.52
CA LEU A 92 10.21 -5.03 3.22
C LEU A 92 9.01 -4.36 2.57
N THR A 93 9.14 -3.10 2.15
CA THR A 93 8.09 -2.36 1.44
C THR A 93 7.74 -3.06 0.12
N ALA A 94 8.74 -3.36 -0.71
CA ALA A 94 8.54 -4.05 -1.99
C ALA A 94 7.97 -5.47 -1.82
N GLY A 95 8.49 -6.23 -0.85
CA GLY A 95 8.03 -7.59 -0.57
C GLY A 95 6.60 -7.65 -0.06
N THR A 96 6.23 -6.76 0.87
CA THR A 96 4.85 -6.67 1.37
C THR A 96 3.87 -6.22 0.28
N PHE A 97 4.24 -5.24 -0.54
CA PHE A 97 3.44 -4.83 -1.69
C PHE A 97 3.15 -6.00 -2.64
N THR A 98 4.20 -6.75 -2.99
CA THR A 98 4.09 -7.92 -3.88
C THR A 98 3.20 -8.99 -3.26
N TYR A 99 3.35 -9.26 -1.96
CA TYR A 99 2.49 -10.21 -1.24
C TYR A 99 1.01 -9.78 -1.28
N ILE A 100 0.72 -8.51 -0.98
CA ILE A 100 -0.64 -7.95 -0.98
C ILE A 100 -1.26 -8.06 -2.38
N ALA A 101 -0.53 -7.65 -3.41
CA ALA A 101 -1.01 -7.69 -4.79
C ALA A 101 -1.38 -9.14 -5.19
N CYS A 102 -0.47 -10.09 -4.99
CA CYS A 102 -0.66 -11.47 -5.43
C CYS A 102 -1.64 -12.27 -4.57
N SER A 103 -1.61 -12.09 -3.25
CA SER A 103 -2.26 -12.99 -2.30
C SER A 103 -3.55 -12.43 -1.71
N GLU A 104 -3.68 -11.10 -1.62
CA GLU A 104 -4.90 -10.46 -1.11
C GLU A 104 -5.74 -9.92 -2.27
N VAL A 105 -5.20 -8.97 -3.05
CA VAL A 105 -5.97 -8.22 -4.06
C VAL A 105 -6.41 -9.10 -5.22
N ILE A 106 -5.48 -9.82 -5.87
CA ILE A 106 -5.83 -10.69 -7.01
C ILE A 106 -6.77 -11.81 -6.55
N VAL A 107 -6.51 -12.44 -5.41
CA VAL A 107 -7.33 -13.55 -4.90
C VAL A 107 -8.75 -13.07 -4.58
N GLU A 108 -8.88 -11.93 -3.89
CA GLU A 108 -10.20 -11.35 -3.56
C GLU A 108 -10.97 -10.97 -4.83
N GLU A 109 -10.33 -10.30 -5.79
CA GLU A 109 -11.02 -9.80 -6.97
C GLU A 109 -11.49 -10.92 -7.90
N PHE A 110 -10.69 -11.98 -8.04
CA PHE A 110 -11.02 -13.16 -8.85
C PHE A 110 -11.81 -14.25 -8.10
N SER A 111 -12.10 -14.06 -6.81
CA SER A 111 -12.98 -14.96 -6.04
C SER A 111 -14.43 -14.92 -6.52
N THR A 112 -14.85 -13.83 -7.14
CA THR A 112 -16.21 -13.65 -7.69
C THR A 112 -16.22 -13.89 -9.21
N PRO A 113 -17.13 -14.75 -9.73
CA PRO A 113 -17.12 -15.14 -11.14
C PRO A 113 -17.64 -14.06 -12.09
N GLU A 114 -18.26 -13.00 -11.56
CA GLU A 114 -18.82 -11.90 -12.35
C GLU A 114 -17.74 -11.15 -13.13
N TYR A 115 -17.98 -10.90 -14.41
CA TYR A 115 -17.12 -10.11 -15.31
C TYR A 115 -15.64 -10.53 -15.37
N LYS A 116 -15.32 -11.80 -15.09
CA LYS A 116 -13.94 -12.32 -15.00
C LYS A 116 -13.02 -11.94 -16.16
N TRP A 117 -13.53 -11.99 -17.40
CA TRP A 117 -12.76 -11.61 -18.59
C TRP A 117 -12.46 -10.11 -18.67
N PHE A 118 -13.40 -9.26 -18.28
CA PHE A 118 -13.16 -7.81 -18.19
C PHE A 118 -12.15 -7.50 -17.08
N LYS A 119 -12.28 -8.13 -15.90
CA LYS A 119 -11.30 -8.00 -14.80
C LYS A 119 -9.89 -8.39 -15.25
N MET A 120 -9.76 -9.50 -15.97
CA MET A 120 -8.49 -9.96 -16.52
C MET A 120 -7.92 -9.00 -17.57
N LEU A 121 -8.77 -8.43 -18.44
CA LEU A 121 -8.34 -7.41 -19.41
C LEU A 121 -7.76 -6.18 -18.70
N PHE A 122 -8.48 -5.61 -17.72
CA PHE A 122 -8.00 -4.45 -16.96
C PHE A 122 -6.73 -4.76 -16.16
N PHE A 123 -6.62 -5.97 -15.58
CA PHE A 123 -5.40 -6.43 -14.92
C PHE A 123 -4.20 -6.45 -15.87
N LEU A 124 -4.35 -7.03 -17.07
CA LEU A 124 -3.27 -7.08 -18.07
C LEU A 124 -2.89 -5.70 -18.60
N ILE A 125 -3.87 -4.82 -18.81
CA ILE A 125 -3.61 -3.42 -19.19
C ILE A 125 -2.81 -2.72 -18.08
N GLY A 126 -3.23 -2.85 -16.82
CA GLY A 126 -2.52 -2.27 -15.68
C GLY A 126 -1.09 -2.78 -15.55
N ALA A 127 -0.90 -4.11 -15.69
CA ALA A 127 0.43 -4.71 -15.69
C ALA A 127 1.29 -4.19 -16.84
N GLY A 128 0.75 -4.07 -18.05
CA GLY A 128 1.49 -3.57 -19.22
C GLY A 128 1.78 -2.07 -19.22
N VAL A 129 1.09 -1.26 -18.41
CA VAL A 129 1.40 0.17 -18.24
C VAL A 129 2.51 0.38 -17.20
N ILE A 130 2.63 -0.52 -16.23
CA ILE A 130 3.61 -0.42 -15.12
C ILE A 130 4.93 -1.12 -15.47
N CYS A 131 4.90 -2.22 -16.25
CA CYS A 131 6.07 -2.90 -16.78
C CYS A 131 6.70 -2.16 -17.96
#